data_AF-A0A6B3BF69-F1
#
_entry.id   AF-A0A6B3BF69-F1
#
_cell.length_a   1.000
_cell.length_b   1.000
_cell.length_c   1.000
_cell.angle_alpha   90.00
_cell.angle_beta   90.00
_cell.angle_gamma   90.00
#
_symmetry.space_group_name_H-M   'P 1'
#
loop_
_entity.id
_entity.type
_entity.pdbx_description
1 polymer ?
#
loop_
_entity_poly.entity_id
_entity_poly.type
_entity_poly.pdbx_seq_one_letter_code
_entity_poly.pdbx_strand_id
1 'polypeptide(L)'
;MTEDVDLLDDLLRLCAAAGAEPEVHHALPDHRDGWEQAPMVLVGDDAAARCRGAARRRGVMVVGRGQDVPDVWRRAVEIGAEYVIRLPDSETWLVDQIANASEGVGRPAVTVGVLGGRGGAGASTLACALAVTAARAGRRTMLIDGDPLGGGIDVLLGGERAEGMRWPDFAHSRGRVGGGALEESLPALHGLRVLSWGRDDWVVIPPPAMRAVLAAARRLGGVVVVDLPRRVDEAVAEALAQLDLGLVVVPGELRAVAAAKRVASMAGMVLDDLRVVARGPYAPGLDAQWVARAMRLPLAGEVPLERGLSAEQDIGEPPGGNGRGPLARFCAAFWEQALVEEGAGGSVAGGTP
;
A
#
# COMPACT_ATOMS: atom_id res chain seq x y z
N MET A 1 -15.11 25.39 1.28
CA MET A 1 -16.34 26.16 1.60
C MET A 1 -16.23 26.73 3.00
N THR A 2 -16.13 28.04 3.14
CA THR A 2 -16.06 28.74 4.45
C THR A 2 -16.35 30.23 4.20
N GLU A 3 -16.94 30.92 5.17
CA GLU A 3 -17.02 32.38 5.24
C GLU A 3 -16.09 32.95 6.32
N ASP A 4 -15.61 32.11 7.24
CA ASP A 4 -14.53 32.46 8.14
C ASP A 4 -13.24 32.71 7.33
N VAL A 5 -12.79 33.97 7.36
CA VAL A 5 -11.62 34.49 6.64
C VAL A 5 -10.33 33.89 7.20
N ASP A 6 -10.23 33.72 8.52
CA ASP A 6 -9.02 33.16 9.14
C ASP A 6 -8.90 31.67 8.78
N LEU A 7 -10.01 30.94 8.80
CA LEU A 7 -10.04 29.54 8.37
C LEU A 7 -9.76 29.43 6.87
N LEU A 8 -10.29 30.34 6.04
CA LEU A 8 -10.01 30.35 4.61
C LEU A 8 -8.52 30.54 4.34
N ASP A 9 -7.87 31.51 4.99
CA ASP A 9 -6.44 31.78 4.83
C ASP A 9 -5.59 30.56 5.24
N ASP A 10 -5.95 29.89 6.34
CA ASP A 10 -5.29 28.64 6.73
C ASP A 10 -5.47 27.55 5.67
N LEU A 11 -6.70 27.31 5.19
CA LEU A 11 -6.97 26.30 4.19
C LEU A 11 -6.24 26.58 2.86
N LEU A 12 -6.18 27.84 2.43
CA LEU A 12 -5.44 28.25 1.23
C LEU A 12 -3.94 28.00 1.40
N ARG A 13 -3.37 28.33 2.57
CA ARG A 13 -1.97 28.03 2.90
C ARG A 13 -1.70 26.52 2.86
N LEU A 14 -2.60 25.70 3.41
CA LEU A 14 -2.45 24.24 3.41
C LEU A 14 -2.61 23.65 2.00
N CYS A 15 -3.49 24.19 1.16
CA CYS A 15 -3.61 23.79 -0.25
C CYS A 15 -2.34 24.12 -1.03
N ALA A 16 -1.76 25.31 -0.82
CA ALA A 16 -0.50 25.70 -1.43
C ALA A 16 0.66 24.80 -0.99
N ALA A 17 0.73 24.44 0.30
CA ALA A 17 1.70 23.48 0.82
C ALA A 17 1.53 22.07 0.22
N ALA A 18 0.30 21.71 -0.16
CA ALA A 18 -0.04 20.48 -0.86
C ALA A 18 0.14 20.55 -2.39
N GLY A 19 0.51 21.71 -2.95
CA GLY A 19 0.58 21.90 -4.40
C GLY A 19 -0.77 21.79 -5.12
N ALA A 20 -1.87 22.02 -4.39
CA ALA A 20 -3.24 21.94 -4.92
C ALA A 20 -3.81 23.35 -5.13
N GLU A 21 -4.55 23.54 -6.23
CA GLU A 21 -5.31 24.76 -6.49
C GLU A 21 -6.78 24.55 -6.06
N PRO A 22 -7.25 25.19 -4.98
CA PRO A 22 -8.60 25.00 -4.49
C PRO A 22 -9.61 25.92 -5.20
N GLU A 23 -10.81 25.42 -5.43
CA GLU A 23 -11.98 26.25 -5.75
C GLU A 23 -12.69 26.67 -4.46
N VAL A 24 -12.88 27.99 -4.28
CA VAL A 24 -13.48 28.56 -3.07
C VAL A 24 -14.93 28.93 -3.33
N HIS A 25 -15.83 28.40 -2.50
CA HIS A 25 -17.25 28.74 -2.50
C HIS A 25 -17.71 29.14 -1.09
N HIS A 26 -18.61 30.11 -0.99
CA HIS A 26 -19.22 30.54 0.28
C HIS A 26 -20.63 29.94 0.51
N ALA A 27 -21.20 29.33 -0.53
CA ALA A 27 -22.46 28.58 -0.50
C ALA A 27 -22.36 27.33 -1.37
N LEU A 28 -23.32 26.41 -1.25
CA LEU A 28 -23.37 25.24 -2.13
C LEU A 28 -23.41 25.71 -3.59
N PRO A 29 -22.53 25.19 -4.48
CA PRO A 29 -22.54 25.60 -5.88
C PRO A 29 -23.89 25.32 -6.55
N ASP A 30 -24.38 26.27 -7.35
CA ASP A 30 -25.65 26.14 -8.10
C ASP A 30 -25.62 24.97 -9.11
N HIS A 31 -24.42 24.54 -9.51
CA HIS A 31 -24.19 23.38 -10.35
C HIS A 31 -23.64 22.22 -9.52
N ARG A 32 -24.39 21.10 -9.48
CA ARG A 32 -24.00 19.87 -8.77
C ARG A 32 -22.60 19.37 -9.15
N ASP A 33 -22.14 19.71 -10.35
CA ASP A 33 -20.85 19.33 -10.90
C ASP A 33 -19.66 19.70 -10.01
N GLY A 34 -19.63 20.89 -9.40
CA GLY A 34 -18.49 21.27 -8.54
C GLY A 34 -18.36 20.42 -7.28
N TRP A 35 -19.49 20.17 -6.60
CA TRP A 35 -19.52 19.34 -5.39
C TRP A 35 -19.34 17.85 -5.69
N GLU A 36 -19.97 17.34 -6.75
CA GLU A 36 -19.95 15.92 -7.09
C GLU A 36 -18.65 15.50 -7.80
N GLN A 37 -18.00 16.38 -8.56
CA GLN A 37 -16.77 16.07 -9.30
C GLN A 37 -15.48 16.40 -8.54
N ALA A 38 -15.53 17.26 -7.51
CA ALA A 38 -14.33 17.59 -6.72
C ALA A 38 -13.68 16.31 -6.15
N PRO A 39 -12.35 16.15 -6.13
CA PRO A 39 -11.74 14.97 -5.52
C PRO A 39 -11.88 14.99 -3.98
N MET A 40 -12.01 16.19 -3.39
CA MET A 40 -12.22 16.43 -1.97
C MET A 40 -13.03 17.70 -1.77
N VAL A 41 -13.83 17.75 -0.70
CA VAL A 41 -14.55 18.95 -0.28
C VAL A 41 -14.23 19.27 1.17
N LEU A 42 -13.65 20.45 1.41
CA LEU A 42 -13.39 21.00 2.74
C LEU A 42 -14.52 21.97 3.11
N VAL A 43 -15.17 21.75 4.24
CA VAL A 43 -16.29 22.55 4.75
C VAL A 43 -15.91 23.14 6.09
N GLY A 44 -15.92 24.47 6.22
CA GLY A 44 -15.75 25.13 7.51
C GLY A 44 -16.91 24.80 8.45
N ASP A 45 -16.64 24.75 9.75
CA ASP A 45 -17.66 24.52 10.77
C ASP A 45 -18.77 25.59 10.76
N ASP A 46 -18.43 26.80 10.35
CA ASP A 46 -19.29 27.95 10.05
C ASP A 46 -20.25 27.68 8.87
N ALA A 47 -19.78 26.99 7.83
CA ALA A 47 -20.52 26.70 6.60
C ALA A 47 -21.28 25.36 6.64
N ALA A 48 -20.97 24.47 7.59
CA ALA A 48 -21.50 23.11 7.66
C ALA A 48 -23.05 23.06 7.70
N ALA A 49 -23.69 23.99 8.41
CA ALA A 49 -25.16 24.04 8.50
C ALA A 49 -25.83 24.35 7.15
N ARG A 50 -25.16 25.10 6.27
CA ARG A 50 -25.67 25.50 4.95
C ARG A 50 -25.43 24.44 3.88
N CYS A 51 -24.55 23.48 4.16
CA CYS A 51 -24.30 22.32 3.31
C CYS A 51 -25.35 21.20 3.52
N ARG A 52 -26.37 21.42 4.35
CA ARG A 52 -27.48 20.47 4.54
C ARG A 52 -28.21 20.24 3.22
N GLY A 53 -28.35 18.97 2.84
CA GLY A 53 -28.99 18.57 1.58
C GLY A 53 -28.03 18.45 0.39
N ALA A 54 -26.72 18.69 0.59
CA ALA A 54 -25.72 18.33 -0.41
C ALA A 54 -25.74 16.82 -0.71
N ALA A 55 -25.37 16.44 -1.93
CA ALA A 55 -25.25 15.04 -2.31
C ALA A 55 -24.20 14.34 -1.43
N ARG A 56 -24.58 13.21 -0.81
CA ARG A 56 -23.63 12.42 -0.01
C ARG A 56 -22.57 11.80 -0.89
N ARG A 57 -21.30 11.96 -0.49
CA ARG A 57 -20.12 11.46 -1.19
C ARG A 57 -18.96 11.27 -0.21
N ARG A 58 -17.94 10.51 -0.64
CA ARG A 58 -16.67 10.38 0.10
C ARG A 58 -15.80 11.61 -0.07
N GLY A 59 -14.85 11.82 0.84
CA GLY A 59 -13.90 12.93 0.77
C GLY A 59 -14.48 14.29 1.19
N VAL A 60 -15.59 14.31 1.94
CA VAL A 60 -16.11 15.52 2.59
C VAL A 60 -15.51 15.60 3.99
N MET A 61 -14.88 16.72 4.34
CA MET A 61 -14.28 16.94 5.66
C MET A 61 -14.76 18.26 6.24
N VAL A 62 -15.10 18.27 7.53
CA VAL A 62 -15.40 19.50 8.26
C VAL A 62 -14.14 20.00 8.94
N VAL A 63 -13.81 21.29 8.84
CA VAL A 63 -12.60 21.89 9.41
C VAL A 63 -12.98 23.06 10.32
N GLY A 64 -12.34 23.18 11.48
CA GLY A 64 -12.56 24.31 12.40
C GLY A 64 -11.29 24.70 13.17
N ARG A 65 -11.26 25.93 13.69
CA ARG A 65 -10.11 26.55 14.40
C ARG A 65 -10.14 26.45 15.93
N GLY A 66 -11.16 25.81 16.49
CA GLY A 66 -11.22 25.52 17.93
C GLY A 66 -12.20 26.39 18.69
N GLN A 67 -13.46 25.94 18.71
CA GLN A 67 -14.31 25.95 19.90
C GLN A 67 -15.05 24.61 19.85
N ASP A 68 -15.11 23.87 20.95
CA ASP A 68 -15.97 22.67 21.05
C ASP A 68 -17.43 23.13 21.02
N VAL A 69 -17.94 23.48 19.83
CA VAL A 69 -19.36 23.70 19.62
C VAL A 69 -19.94 22.29 19.47
N PRO A 70 -20.76 21.79 20.41
CA PRO A 70 -21.27 20.42 20.40
C PRO A 70 -22.01 20.04 19.11
N ASP A 71 -22.42 21.05 18.35
CA ASP A 71 -23.15 20.89 17.10
C ASP A 71 -22.27 20.60 15.88
N VAL A 72 -20.93 20.78 15.92
CA VAL A 72 -20.06 20.50 14.76
C VAL A 72 -20.13 19.04 14.34
N TRP A 73 -20.02 18.12 15.30
CA TRP A 73 -20.13 16.69 15.05
C TRP A 73 -21.50 16.31 14.48
N ARG A 74 -22.57 16.91 15.00
CA ARG A 74 -23.94 16.68 14.49
C ARG A 74 -24.06 17.15 13.04
N ARG A 75 -23.57 18.36 12.73
CA ARG A 75 -23.59 18.92 11.36
C ARG A 75 -22.73 18.08 10.40
N ALA A 76 -21.57 17.61 10.85
CA ALA A 76 -20.69 16.74 10.07
C ALA A 76 -21.41 15.45 9.66
N VAL A 77 -22.12 14.80 10.58
CA VAL A 77 -22.93 13.59 10.28
C VAL A 77 -24.08 13.89 9.31
N GLU A 78 -24.76 15.02 9.49
CA GLU A 78 -25.88 15.44 8.61
C GLU A 78 -25.43 15.60 7.14
N ILE A 79 -24.23 16.13 6.91
CA ILE A 79 -23.67 16.29 5.56
C ILE A 79 -22.87 15.06 5.07
N GLY A 80 -22.71 14.04 5.92
CA GLY A 80 -21.95 12.84 5.60
C GLY A 80 -20.44 13.06 5.53
N ALA A 81 -19.92 13.98 6.34
CA ALA A 81 -18.49 14.20 6.44
C ALA A 81 -17.78 12.97 7.04
N GLU A 82 -16.66 12.63 6.43
CA GLU A 82 -15.82 11.48 6.79
C GLU A 82 -14.95 11.82 8.02
N TYR A 83 -14.54 13.08 8.13
CA TYR A 83 -13.69 13.57 9.21
C TYR A 83 -14.11 14.96 9.69
N VAL A 84 -13.82 15.22 10.96
CA VAL A 84 -13.89 16.54 11.60
C VAL A 84 -12.47 16.90 12.04
N ILE A 85 -11.91 17.95 11.47
CA ILE A 85 -10.50 18.33 11.55
C ILE A 85 -10.37 19.62 12.36
N ARG A 86 -9.38 19.64 13.25
CA ARG A 86 -9.07 20.79 14.08
C ARG A 86 -7.73 21.38 13.67
N LEU A 87 -7.71 22.67 13.37
CA LEU A 87 -6.48 23.43 13.15
C LEU A 87 -6.10 24.19 14.42
N PRO A 88 -4.78 24.31 14.72
CA PRO A 88 -3.65 23.87 13.90
C PRO A 88 -3.24 22.40 14.11
N ASP A 89 -3.87 21.66 15.03
CA ASP A 89 -3.43 20.33 15.48
C ASP A 89 -3.27 19.30 14.35
N SER A 90 -4.07 19.41 13.29
CA SER A 90 -4.13 18.46 12.17
C SER A 90 -3.63 19.04 10.84
N GLU A 91 -2.86 20.14 10.84
CA GLU A 91 -2.36 20.78 9.61
C GLU A 91 -1.60 19.82 8.71
N THR A 92 -0.61 19.12 9.24
CA THR A 92 0.21 18.17 8.47
C THR A 92 -0.65 17.08 7.83
N TRP A 93 -1.61 16.55 8.60
CA TRP A 93 -2.53 15.52 8.11
C TRP A 93 -3.44 16.07 7.01
N LEU A 94 -3.94 17.31 7.16
CA LEU A 94 -4.82 17.92 6.16
C LEU A 94 -4.07 18.24 4.86
N VAL A 95 -2.83 18.73 4.93
CA VAL A 95 -1.93 18.88 3.76
C VAL A 95 -1.72 17.54 3.08
N ASP A 96 -1.58 16.47 3.86
CA ASP A 96 -1.50 15.11 3.33
C ASP A 96 -2.75 14.76 2.52
N GLN A 97 -3.93 14.91 3.12
CA GLN A 97 -5.17 14.58 2.43
C GLN A 97 -5.41 15.43 1.18
N ILE A 98 -5.13 16.74 1.21
CA ILE A 98 -5.37 17.65 0.08
C ILE A 98 -4.54 17.24 -1.14
N ALA A 99 -3.24 16.99 -0.95
CA ALA A 99 -2.38 16.55 -2.05
C ALA A 99 -2.79 15.16 -2.56
N ASN A 100 -3.28 14.26 -1.69
CA ASN A 100 -3.80 12.97 -2.14
C ASN A 100 -5.02 13.13 -3.04
N ALA A 101 -5.92 14.07 -2.71
CA ALA A 101 -7.06 14.37 -3.56
C ALA A 101 -6.63 15.05 -4.88
N SER A 102 -5.65 15.95 -4.82
CA SER A 102 -5.13 16.68 -5.99
C SER A 102 -4.37 15.80 -6.97
N GLU A 103 -3.66 14.78 -6.49
CA GLU A 103 -2.95 13.80 -7.34
C GLU A 103 -3.92 12.85 -8.09
N GLY A 104 -5.24 12.98 -7.92
CA GLY A 104 -6.23 12.15 -8.62
C GLY A 104 -6.22 10.70 -8.14
N VAL A 105 -5.99 10.47 -6.86
CA VAL A 105 -5.85 9.12 -6.30
C VAL A 105 -7.21 8.42 -6.34
N GLY A 106 -7.33 7.41 -7.20
CA GLY A 106 -8.39 6.43 -7.15
C GLY A 106 -8.35 5.61 -5.86
N ARG A 107 -8.74 4.34 -5.91
CA ARG A 107 -8.52 3.46 -4.76
C ARG A 107 -7.01 3.38 -4.44
N PRO A 108 -6.60 3.37 -3.16
CA PRO A 108 -5.23 3.04 -2.79
C PRO A 108 -4.76 1.76 -3.47
N ALA A 109 -3.45 1.62 -3.66
CA ALA A 109 -2.88 0.42 -4.24
C ALA A 109 -3.12 -0.77 -3.31
N VAL A 110 -3.46 -1.93 -3.89
CA VAL A 110 -3.51 -3.18 -3.14
C VAL A 110 -2.08 -3.55 -2.76
N THR A 111 -1.81 -3.62 -1.46
CA THR A 111 -0.48 -3.71 -0.89
C THR A 111 -0.26 -5.08 -0.28
N VAL A 112 0.59 -5.88 -0.92
CA VAL A 112 0.85 -7.27 -0.54
C VAL A 112 2.28 -7.42 -0.04
N GLY A 113 2.45 -7.85 1.21
CA GLY A 113 3.77 -8.21 1.74
C GLY A 113 4.07 -9.68 1.55
N VAL A 114 5.32 -10.04 1.30
CA VAL A 114 5.77 -11.44 1.16
C VAL A 114 6.89 -11.73 2.14
N LEU A 115 6.69 -12.73 3.01
CA LEU A 115 7.64 -13.16 4.03
C LEU A 115 8.07 -14.61 3.81
N GLY A 116 9.33 -14.92 4.11
CA GLY A 116 9.80 -16.30 4.14
C GLY A 116 9.48 -17.00 5.46
N GLY A 117 8.82 -18.16 5.44
CA GLY A 117 8.69 -19.00 6.64
C GLY A 117 10.03 -19.54 7.14
N ARG A 118 11.02 -19.65 6.25
CA ARG A 118 12.43 -19.95 6.55
C ARG A 118 13.37 -19.24 5.57
N GLY A 119 14.67 -19.31 5.84
CA GLY A 119 15.70 -18.83 4.90
C GLY A 119 15.63 -19.64 3.61
N GLY A 120 15.71 -18.96 2.46
CA GLY A 120 15.59 -19.60 1.15
C GLY A 120 14.22 -20.24 0.90
N ALA A 121 13.14 -19.70 1.48
CA ALA A 121 11.79 -20.19 1.22
C ALA A 121 11.25 -19.81 -0.18
N GLY A 122 11.83 -18.77 -0.80
CA GLY A 122 11.38 -18.22 -2.09
C GLY A 122 10.49 -16.97 -1.98
N ALA A 123 10.56 -16.21 -0.87
CA ALA A 123 9.78 -15.00 -0.66
C ALA A 123 10.07 -13.93 -1.72
N SER A 124 11.34 -13.52 -1.87
CA SER A 124 11.77 -12.54 -2.89
C SER A 124 11.42 -12.98 -4.31
N THR A 125 11.57 -14.28 -4.61
CA THR A 125 11.18 -14.84 -5.92
C THR A 125 9.68 -14.69 -6.17
N LEU A 126 8.84 -14.99 -5.18
CA LEU A 126 7.39 -14.82 -5.29
C LEU A 126 7.02 -13.33 -5.36
N ALA A 127 7.67 -12.46 -4.60
CA ALA A 127 7.45 -11.02 -4.64
C ALA A 127 7.73 -10.46 -6.04
N CYS A 128 8.87 -10.81 -6.65
CA CYS A 128 9.16 -10.45 -8.04
C CYS A 128 8.09 -10.98 -9.00
N ALA A 129 7.70 -12.25 -8.88
CA ALA A 129 6.73 -12.84 -9.80
C ALA A 129 5.33 -12.21 -9.68
N LEU A 130 4.89 -11.89 -8.46
CA LEU A 130 3.64 -11.16 -8.23
C LEU A 130 3.68 -9.79 -8.91
N ALA A 131 4.76 -9.03 -8.72
CA ALA A 131 4.90 -7.70 -9.28
C ALA A 131 4.99 -7.73 -10.83
N VAL A 132 5.84 -8.59 -11.39
CA VAL A 132 5.98 -8.76 -12.85
C VAL A 132 4.67 -9.20 -13.49
N THR A 133 3.94 -10.12 -12.85
CA THR A 133 2.64 -10.59 -13.37
C THR A 133 1.60 -9.46 -13.37
N ALA A 134 1.54 -8.64 -12.32
CA ALA A 134 0.63 -7.50 -12.27
C ALA A 134 0.97 -6.43 -13.32
N ALA A 135 2.25 -6.10 -13.48
CA ALA A 135 2.71 -5.16 -14.50
C ALA A 135 2.35 -5.63 -15.91
N ARG A 136 2.56 -6.92 -16.21
CA ARG A 136 2.16 -7.55 -17.49
C ARG A 136 0.65 -7.50 -17.74
N ALA A 137 -0.17 -7.49 -16.69
CA ALA A 137 -1.62 -7.31 -16.77
C ALA A 137 -2.04 -5.84 -16.93
N GLY A 138 -1.09 -4.92 -17.14
CA GLY A 138 -1.33 -3.49 -17.32
C GLY A 138 -1.63 -2.74 -16.03
N ARG A 139 -1.33 -3.32 -14.86
CA ARG A 139 -1.47 -2.63 -13.58
C ARG A 139 -0.24 -1.78 -13.30
N ARG A 140 -0.47 -0.54 -12.86
CA ARG A 140 0.57 0.27 -12.21
C ARG A 140 1.11 -0.52 -11.01
N THR A 141 2.41 -0.77 -10.99
CA THR A 141 3.02 -1.73 -10.07
C THR A 141 4.32 -1.18 -9.49
N MET A 142 4.46 -1.30 -8.17
CA MET A 142 5.72 -1.04 -7.48
C MET A 142 6.17 -2.26 -6.68
N LEU A 143 7.47 -2.56 -6.72
CA LEU A 143 8.12 -3.59 -5.90
C LEU A 143 9.09 -2.91 -4.94
N ILE A 144 8.93 -3.17 -3.65
CA ILE A 144 9.74 -2.56 -2.59
C ILE A 144 10.47 -3.66 -1.84
N ASP A 145 11.79 -3.54 -1.76
CA ASP A 145 12.68 -4.44 -1.04
C ASP A 145 12.83 -4.03 0.41
N GLY A 146 12.16 -4.70 1.34
CA GLY A 146 12.29 -4.46 2.77
C GLY A 146 13.44 -5.22 3.43
N ASP A 147 14.16 -6.11 2.74
CA ASP A 147 15.20 -6.96 3.34
C ASP A 147 16.61 -6.39 3.08
N PRO A 148 17.22 -5.67 4.04
CA PRO A 148 18.57 -5.11 3.87
C PRO A 148 19.65 -6.17 3.60
N LEU A 149 19.38 -7.45 3.93
CA LEU A 149 20.33 -8.54 3.76
C LEU A 149 20.09 -9.36 2.49
N GLY A 150 19.09 -9.01 1.66
CA GLY A 150 18.66 -9.79 0.50
C GLY A 150 19.52 -9.68 -0.75
N GLY A 151 20.51 -8.79 -0.78
CA GLY A 151 21.38 -8.54 -1.94
C GLY A 151 20.78 -7.63 -3.02
N GLY A 152 19.58 -7.09 -2.76
CA GLY A 152 18.85 -6.23 -3.68
C GLY A 152 17.91 -7.01 -4.61
N ILE A 153 16.60 -6.78 -4.46
CA ILE A 153 15.57 -7.41 -5.28
C ILE A 153 15.68 -7.07 -6.77
N ASP A 154 16.34 -5.96 -7.12
CA ASP A 154 16.59 -5.56 -8.51
C ASP A 154 17.52 -6.54 -9.24
N VAL A 155 18.38 -7.28 -8.54
CA VAL A 155 19.19 -8.36 -9.12
C VAL A 155 18.30 -9.48 -9.68
N LEU A 156 17.22 -9.83 -8.98
CA LEU A 156 16.27 -10.85 -9.47
C LEU A 156 15.50 -10.40 -10.71
N LEU A 157 15.58 -9.11 -11.05
CA LEU A 157 14.96 -8.50 -12.22
C LEU A 157 15.97 -8.15 -13.32
N GLY A 158 17.27 -8.48 -13.16
CA GLY A 158 18.33 -8.07 -14.08
C GLY A 158 18.52 -6.55 -14.16
N GLY A 159 18.15 -5.85 -13.08
CA GLY A 159 18.10 -4.39 -12.99
C GLY A 159 19.25 -3.77 -12.22
N GLU A 160 20.30 -4.52 -11.89
CA GLU A 160 21.39 -4.07 -11.02
C GLU A 160 22.19 -2.88 -11.57
N ARG A 161 22.06 -2.59 -12.87
CA ARG A 161 22.67 -1.42 -13.54
C ARG A 161 21.67 -0.31 -13.86
N ALA A 162 20.40 -0.46 -13.48
CA ALA A 162 19.36 0.51 -13.82
C ALA A 162 19.49 1.77 -12.97
N GLU A 163 19.47 2.93 -13.65
CA GLU A 163 19.50 4.24 -13.04
C GLU A 163 18.23 4.52 -12.24
N GLY A 164 18.36 5.33 -11.18
CA GLY A 164 17.27 5.73 -10.29
C GLY A 164 17.64 5.60 -8.81
N MET A 165 16.84 6.22 -7.95
CA MET A 165 17.05 6.24 -6.51
C MET A 165 16.88 4.85 -5.88
N ARG A 166 17.62 4.61 -4.81
CA ARG A 166 17.60 3.40 -3.97
C ARG A 166 17.39 3.80 -2.51
N TRP A 167 17.23 2.82 -1.62
CA TRP A 167 17.01 3.05 -0.19
C TRP A 167 17.94 4.08 0.48
N PRO A 168 19.27 4.10 0.24
CA PRO A 168 20.15 5.11 0.80
C PRO A 168 19.73 6.57 0.50
N ASP A 169 19.14 6.81 -0.66
CA ASP A 169 18.67 8.14 -1.08
C ASP A 169 17.42 8.60 -0.31
N PHE A 170 16.65 7.64 0.25
CA PHE A 170 15.45 7.91 1.05
C PHE A 170 15.69 7.87 2.55
N ALA A 171 16.83 7.35 3.01
CA ALA A 171 17.11 7.17 4.43
C ALA A 171 17.22 8.49 5.21
N HIS A 172 17.63 9.56 4.52
CA HIS A 172 17.79 10.90 5.09
C HIS A 172 16.59 11.82 4.81
N SER A 173 15.58 11.34 4.08
CA SER A 173 14.37 12.10 3.79
C SER A 173 13.62 12.38 5.09
N ARG A 174 13.60 13.64 5.51
CA ARG A 174 12.76 14.10 6.63
C ARG A 174 11.50 14.72 6.03
N GLY A 175 10.39 14.01 6.12
CA GLY A 175 9.08 14.51 5.71
C GLY A 175 8.39 13.65 4.67
N ARG A 176 7.37 14.22 4.03
CA ARG A 176 6.52 13.54 3.06
C ARG A 176 7.28 13.28 1.75
N VAL A 177 7.13 12.07 1.22
CA VAL A 177 7.54 11.74 -0.15
C VAL A 177 6.31 11.89 -1.05
N GLY A 178 6.38 12.72 -2.09
CA GLY A 178 5.33 12.84 -3.10
C GLY A 178 5.21 11.56 -3.91
N GLY A 179 3.98 11.13 -4.22
CA GLY A 179 3.76 9.83 -4.86
C GLY A 179 4.36 9.79 -6.28
N GLY A 180 4.05 10.78 -7.11
CA GLY A 180 4.59 10.90 -8.47
C GLY A 180 6.12 11.03 -8.47
N ALA A 181 6.67 11.86 -7.58
CA ALA A 181 8.12 12.03 -7.43
C ALA A 181 8.82 10.72 -7.01
N LEU A 182 8.20 9.92 -6.13
CA LEU A 182 8.69 8.58 -5.81
C LEU A 182 8.69 7.71 -7.08
N GLU A 183 7.58 7.62 -7.80
CA GLU A 183 7.49 6.77 -8.99
C GLU A 183 8.54 7.13 -10.06
N GLU A 184 8.68 8.42 -10.35
CA GLU A 184 9.57 8.93 -11.40
C GLU A 184 11.05 8.74 -11.06
N SER A 185 11.40 8.84 -9.77
CA SER A 185 12.78 8.70 -9.30
C SER A 185 13.28 7.26 -9.26
N LEU A 186 12.37 6.28 -9.21
CA LEU A 186 12.73 4.87 -9.10
C LEU A 186 13.04 4.23 -10.48
N PRO A 187 13.96 3.25 -10.52
CA PRO A 187 14.18 2.41 -11.70
C PRO A 187 12.89 1.84 -12.27
N ALA A 188 12.75 1.91 -13.60
CA ALA A 188 11.69 1.24 -14.35
C ALA A 188 12.24 -0.07 -14.95
N LEU A 189 11.66 -1.20 -14.54
CA LEU A 189 12.08 -2.54 -14.96
C LEU A 189 10.84 -3.36 -15.27
N HIS A 190 10.79 -4.05 -16.41
CA HIS A 190 9.68 -4.97 -16.76
C HIS A 190 8.26 -4.38 -16.61
N GLY A 191 8.10 -3.07 -16.79
CA GLY A 191 6.82 -2.36 -16.64
C GLY A 191 6.42 -2.04 -15.19
N LEU A 192 7.31 -2.21 -14.21
CA LEU A 192 7.13 -1.81 -12.82
C LEU A 192 8.20 -0.83 -12.34
N ARG A 193 7.94 -0.16 -11.21
CA ARG A 193 8.96 0.59 -10.45
C ARG A 193 9.52 -0.24 -9.32
N VAL A 194 10.83 -0.09 -9.06
CA VAL A 194 11.52 -0.90 -8.06
C VAL A 194 12.29 -0.03 -7.09
N LEU A 195 11.96 -0.12 -5.79
CA LEU A 195 12.82 0.40 -4.73
C LEU A 195 13.62 -0.75 -4.13
N SER A 196 14.92 -0.76 -4.40
CA SER A 196 15.85 -1.77 -3.89
C SER A 196 16.96 -1.15 -3.06
N TRP A 197 17.80 -1.99 -2.46
CA TRP A 197 19.02 -1.58 -1.77
C TRP A 197 20.10 -1.16 -2.77
N GLY A 198 20.88 -0.14 -2.39
CA GLY A 198 22.07 0.27 -3.14
C GLY A 198 23.19 -0.78 -3.04
N ARG A 199 24.33 -0.51 -3.69
CA ARG A 199 25.52 -1.38 -3.65
C ARG A 199 26.65 -0.87 -2.77
N ASP A 200 26.66 0.43 -2.49
CA ASP A 200 27.81 1.08 -1.88
C ASP A 200 27.67 1.16 -0.35
N ASP A 201 26.61 1.77 0.16
CA ASP A 201 26.46 2.05 1.59
C ASP A 201 25.40 1.19 2.28
N TRP A 202 25.80 0.55 3.38
CA TRP A 202 24.87 -0.06 4.32
C TRP A 202 24.16 1.05 5.10
N VAL A 203 22.85 1.16 4.93
CA VAL A 203 22.03 2.15 5.63
C VAL A 203 20.93 1.46 6.43
N VAL A 204 20.74 1.88 7.68
CA VAL A 204 19.57 1.48 8.46
C VAL A 204 18.42 2.41 8.07
N ILE A 205 17.35 1.85 7.52
CA ILE A 205 16.15 2.63 7.19
C ILE A 205 15.39 2.95 8.47
N PRO A 206 15.25 4.24 8.82
CA PRO A 206 14.45 4.63 9.97
C PRO A 206 12.97 4.27 9.74
N PRO A 207 12.21 3.86 10.77
CA PRO A 207 10.78 3.57 10.64
C PRO A 207 9.97 4.70 9.97
N PRO A 208 10.23 6.00 10.22
CA PRO A 208 9.57 7.09 9.50
C PRO A 208 9.80 7.10 7.98
N ALA A 209 10.98 6.68 7.51
CA ALA A 209 11.29 6.63 6.09
C ALA A 209 10.54 5.48 5.40
N MET A 210 10.52 4.29 6.02
CA MET A 210 9.68 3.17 5.55
C MET A 210 8.19 3.58 5.50
N ARG A 211 7.71 4.25 6.56
CA ARG A 211 6.34 4.78 6.62
C ARG A 211 6.05 5.72 5.45
N ALA A 212 6.92 6.71 5.21
CA ALA A 212 6.72 7.71 4.18
C ALA A 212 6.74 7.13 2.76
N VAL A 213 7.67 6.21 2.49
CA VAL A 213 7.80 5.53 1.18
C VAL A 213 6.57 4.67 0.90
N LEU A 214 6.15 3.82 1.83
CA LEU A 214 4.97 2.98 1.62
C LEU A 214 3.70 3.80 1.51
N ALA A 215 3.53 4.82 2.34
CA ALA A 215 2.40 5.74 2.22
C ALA A 215 2.39 6.40 0.83
N ALA A 216 3.55 6.80 0.30
CA ALA A 216 3.66 7.37 -1.04
C ALA A 216 3.33 6.35 -2.15
N ALA A 217 3.88 5.14 -2.06
CA ALA A 217 3.62 4.07 -3.02
C ALA A 217 2.13 3.68 -3.06
N ARG A 218 1.48 3.56 -1.89
CA ARG A 218 0.06 3.20 -1.79
C ARG A 218 -0.85 4.23 -2.44
N ARG A 219 -0.49 5.51 -2.36
CA ARG A 219 -1.28 6.59 -2.97
C ARG A 219 -1.24 6.58 -4.49
N LEU A 220 -0.27 5.92 -5.10
CA LEU A 220 -0.22 5.83 -6.56
C LEU A 220 -1.33 4.94 -7.13
N GLY A 221 -2.03 4.15 -6.31
CA GLY A 221 -3.00 3.19 -6.81
C GLY A 221 -2.31 2.05 -7.59
N GLY A 222 -3.11 1.08 -8.04
CA GLY A 222 -2.59 -0.13 -8.68
C GLY A 222 -2.20 -1.18 -7.65
N VAL A 223 -0.97 -1.70 -7.70
CA VAL A 223 -0.48 -2.70 -6.75
C VAL A 223 0.90 -2.34 -6.22
N VAL A 224 1.13 -2.65 -4.94
CA VAL A 224 2.45 -2.55 -4.29
C VAL A 224 2.78 -3.91 -3.71
N VAL A 225 3.93 -4.46 -4.08
CA VAL A 225 4.45 -5.70 -3.50
C VAL A 225 5.66 -5.36 -2.63
N VAL A 226 5.67 -5.84 -1.39
CA VAL A 226 6.76 -5.59 -0.44
C VAL A 226 7.43 -6.91 -0.11
N ASP A 227 8.70 -7.09 -0.50
CA ASP A 227 9.51 -8.23 -0.05
C ASP A 227 10.03 -7.97 1.35
N LEU A 228 9.67 -8.80 2.32
CA LEU A 228 9.92 -8.51 3.73
C LEU A 228 10.87 -9.53 4.35
N PRO A 229 11.80 -9.07 5.21
CA PRO A 229 12.65 -9.96 5.98
C PRO A 229 11.81 -10.69 7.02
N ARG A 230 12.36 -11.79 7.53
CA ARG A 230 11.66 -12.66 8.51
C ARG A 230 11.68 -12.11 9.93
N ARG A 231 12.62 -11.20 10.20
CA ARG A 231 12.75 -10.52 11.49
C ARG A 231 11.88 -9.28 11.43
N VAL A 232 10.91 -9.18 12.33
CA VAL A 232 10.11 -7.96 12.51
C VAL A 232 10.89 -7.04 13.45
N ASP A 233 11.53 -6.03 12.88
CA ASP A 233 12.02 -4.85 13.60
C ASP A 233 11.02 -3.69 13.45
N GLU A 234 11.37 -2.50 13.93
CA GLU A 234 10.49 -1.33 13.88
C GLU A 234 10.14 -0.90 12.46
N ALA A 235 11.09 -0.96 11.51
CA ALA A 235 10.81 -0.60 10.12
C ALA A 235 9.90 -1.63 9.45
N VAL A 236 10.12 -2.92 9.69
CA VAL A 236 9.26 -3.98 9.20
C VAL A 236 7.87 -3.91 9.82
N ALA A 237 7.74 -3.51 11.09
CA ALA A 237 6.44 -3.28 11.73
C ALA A 237 5.67 -2.14 11.04
N GLU A 238 6.34 -1.04 10.67
CA GLU A 238 5.74 0.04 9.86
C GLU A 238 5.31 -0.43 8.48
N ALA A 239 6.05 -1.36 7.89
CA ALA A 239 5.67 -1.96 6.62
C ALA A 239 4.42 -2.83 6.77
N LEU A 240 4.42 -3.75 7.73
CA LEU A 240 3.30 -4.65 8.04
C LEU A 240 2.01 -3.87 8.34
N ALA A 241 2.10 -2.77 9.08
CA ALA A 241 0.95 -1.94 9.44
C ALA A 241 0.26 -1.24 8.25
N GLN A 242 0.91 -1.23 7.08
CA GLN A 242 0.39 -0.60 5.85
C GLN A 242 0.04 -1.61 4.76
N LEU A 243 0.20 -2.92 5.01
CA LEU A 243 -0.21 -3.95 4.07
C LEU A 243 -1.71 -4.20 4.18
N ASP A 244 -2.34 -4.51 3.04
CA ASP A 244 -3.72 -4.99 3.01
C ASP A 244 -3.74 -6.52 3.22
N LEU A 245 -2.67 -7.22 2.81
CA LEU A 245 -2.51 -8.67 2.96
C LEU A 245 -1.03 -9.09 3.04
N GLY A 246 -0.73 -10.12 3.83
CA GLY A 246 0.60 -10.73 3.91
C GLY A 246 0.60 -12.20 3.45
N LEU A 247 1.67 -12.59 2.77
CA LEU A 247 1.90 -13.97 2.32
C LEU A 247 3.13 -14.54 3.02
N VAL A 248 2.97 -15.68 3.70
CA VAL A 248 4.11 -16.42 4.27
C VAL A 248 4.42 -17.62 3.40
N VAL A 249 5.58 -17.62 2.74
CA VAL A 249 6.04 -18.72 1.88
C VAL A 249 6.61 -19.84 2.75
N VAL A 250 5.98 -21.01 2.74
CA VAL A 250 6.32 -22.13 3.62
C VAL A 250 6.62 -23.40 2.81
N PRO A 251 7.89 -23.84 2.75
CA PRO A 251 8.24 -25.14 2.21
C PRO A 251 7.55 -26.29 2.96
N GLY A 252 7.17 -27.35 2.24
CA GLY A 252 6.46 -28.55 2.71
C GLY A 252 7.24 -29.48 3.65
N GLU A 253 8.09 -28.92 4.50
CA GLU A 253 8.98 -29.62 5.41
C GLU A 253 8.62 -29.28 6.87
N LEU A 254 8.62 -30.27 7.77
CA LEU A 254 8.20 -30.06 9.17
C LEU A 254 9.01 -28.96 9.88
N ARG A 255 10.33 -28.90 9.64
CA ARG A 255 11.20 -27.85 10.19
C ARG A 255 10.87 -26.47 9.64
N ALA A 256 10.50 -26.38 8.35
CA ALA A 256 10.10 -25.13 7.73
C ALA A 256 8.78 -24.62 8.31
N VAL A 257 7.81 -25.51 8.53
CA VAL A 257 6.54 -25.16 9.21
C VAL A 257 6.80 -24.68 10.65
N ALA A 258 7.66 -25.36 11.41
CA ALA A 258 8.00 -24.94 12.76
C ALA A 258 8.67 -23.55 12.82
N ALA A 259 9.55 -23.24 11.85
CA ALA A 259 10.14 -21.91 11.72
C ALA A 259 9.11 -20.85 11.30
N ALA A 260 8.26 -21.19 10.32
CA ALA A 260 7.23 -20.31 9.79
C ALA A 260 6.25 -19.87 10.87
N LYS A 261 5.87 -20.76 11.80
CA LYS A 261 4.99 -20.41 12.94
C LYS A 261 5.52 -19.23 13.76
N ARG A 262 6.85 -19.12 13.93
CA ARG A 262 7.46 -18.00 14.65
C ARG A 262 7.34 -16.69 13.86
N VAL A 263 7.61 -16.75 12.57
CA VAL A 263 7.47 -15.60 11.66
C VAL A 263 6.02 -15.12 11.62
N ALA A 264 5.08 -16.05 11.41
CA ALA A 264 3.66 -15.77 11.38
C ALA A 264 3.14 -15.20 12.71
N SER A 265 3.59 -15.74 13.85
CA SER A 265 3.22 -15.22 15.16
C SER A 265 3.69 -13.78 15.37
N MET A 266 4.84 -13.38 14.81
CA MET A 266 5.33 -12.01 14.93
C MET A 266 4.61 -11.08 13.97
N ALA A 267 4.44 -11.47 12.71
CA ALA A 267 3.74 -10.67 11.71
C ALA A 267 2.26 -10.47 12.07
N GLY A 268 1.60 -11.51 12.58
CA GLY A 268 0.20 -11.47 13.01
C GLY A 268 -0.07 -10.66 14.28
N MET A 269 0.95 -10.06 14.92
CA MET A 269 0.72 -9.04 15.96
C MET A 269 0.38 -7.67 15.37
N VAL A 270 0.66 -7.47 14.08
CA VAL A 270 0.52 -6.19 13.38
C VAL A 270 -0.43 -6.31 12.18
N LEU A 271 -0.36 -7.41 11.44
CA LEU A 271 -1.15 -7.65 10.23
C LEU A 271 -2.23 -8.69 10.46
N ASP A 272 -3.48 -8.30 10.26
CA ASP A 272 -4.65 -9.16 10.49
C ASP A 272 -4.83 -10.23 9.41
N ASP A 273 -4.67 -9.87 8.12
CA ASP A 273 -4.79 -10.81 7.02
C ASP A 273 -3.42 -11.37 6.63
N LEU A 274 -3.12 -12.57 7.15
CA LEU A 274 -1.90 -13.29 6.86
C LEU A 274 -2.24 -14.68 6.32
N ARG A 275 -1.78 -14.99 5.10
CA ARG A 275 -2.09 -16.24 4.40
C ARG A 275 -0.83 -17.05 4.11
N VAL A 276 -0.98 -18.37 4.07
CA VAL A 276 0.09 -19.31 3.73
C VAL A 276 0.18 -19.50 2.24
N VAL A 277 1.40 -19.43 1.74
CA VAL A 277 1.75 -19.88 0.39
C VAL A 277 2.64 -21.11 0.54
N ALA A 278 2.06 -22.28 0.28
CA ALA A 278 2.77 -23.55 0.44
C ALA A 278 3.70 -23.78 -0.76
N ARG A 279 4.86 -24.40 -0.54
CA ARG A 279 5.79 -24.75 -1.60
C ARG A 279 6.27 -26.19 -1.47
N GLY A 280 6.04 -26.98 -2.51
CA GLY A 280 6.56 -28.34 -2.60
C GLY A 280 8.09 -28.42 -2.81
N PRO A 281 8.64 -29.64 -2.87
CA PRO A 281 7.96 -30.91 -2.64
C PRO A 281 7.59 -31.10 -1.16
N TYR A 282 6.55 -31.90 -0.90
CA TYR A 282 6.10 -32.25 0.45
C TYR A 282 6.73 -33.56 0.93
N ALA A 283 6.93 -33.67 2.25
CA ALA A 283 7.19 -34.98 2.84
C ALA A 283 5.97 -35.92 2.63
N PRO A 284 6.17 -37.26 2.56
CA PRO A 284 5.08 -38.19 2.34
C PRO A 284 3.91 -37.99 3.30
N GLY A 285 2.69 -37.91 2.75
CA GLY A 285 1.45 -37.70 3.52
C GLY A 285 1.16 -36.24 3.90
N LEU A 286 2.01 -35.28 3.47
CA LEU A 286 1.76 -33.85 3.64
C LEU A 286 1.33 -33.20 2.32
N ASP A 287 0.52 -32.16 2.43
CA ASP A 287 0.05 -31.32 1.33
C ASP A 287 -0.04 -29.84 1.76
N ALA A 288 -0.40 -28.95 0.83
CA ALA A 288 -0.59 -27.53 1.10
C ALA A 288 -1.59 -27.26 2.23
N GLN A 289 -2.68 -28.04 2.27
CA GLN A 289 -3.74 -27.91 3.27
C GLN A 289 -3.26 -28.29 4.66
N TRP A 290 -2.42 -29.32 4.77
CA TRP A 290 -1.76 -29.68 6.00
C TRP A 290 -0.86 -28.55 6.51
N VAL A 291 -0.07 -27.90 5.63
CA VAL A 291 0.76 -26.76 6.01
C VAL A 291 -0.09 -25.61 6.55
N ALA A 292 -1.15 -25.23 5.83
CA ALA A 292 -2.08 -24.17 6.26
C ALA A 292 -2.74 -24.49 7.60
N ARG A 293 -3.27 -25.71 7.78
CA ARG A 293 -3.84 -26.17 9.06
C ARG A 293 -2.83 -26.15 10.19
N ALA A 294 -1.60 -26.61 9.93
CA ALA A 294 -0.54 -26.61 10.92
C ALA A 294 -0.20 -25.18 11.36
N MET A 295 -0.19 -24.24 10.42
CA MET A 295 0.05 -22.81 10.61
C MET A 295 -1.13 -22.06 11.24
N ARG A 296 -2.36 -22.61 11.13
CA ARG A 296 -3.62 -21.96 11.51
C ARG A 296 -3.86 -20.64 10.76
N LEU A 297 -3.51 -20.62 9.48
CA LEU A 297 -3.71 -19.48 8.58
C LEU A 297 -4.45 -19.94 7.33
N PRO A 298 -5.19 -19.05 6.65
CA PRO A 298 -5.80 -19.36 5.36
C PRO A 298 -4.73 -19.75 4.33
N LEU A 299 -5.08 -20.67 3.41
CA LEU A 299 -4.21 -21.03 2.29
C LEU A 299 -4.47 -20.08 1.12
N ALA A 300 -3.48 -19.27 0.73
CA ALA A 300 -3.53 -18.49 -0.50
C ALA A 300 -3.28 -19.37 -1.74
N GLY A 301 -2.48 -20.43 -1.59
CA GLY A 301 -2.31 -21.46 -2.60
C GLY A 301 -0.97 -22.17 -2.50
N GLU A 302 -0.68 -23.00 -3.50
CA GLU A 302 0.58 -23.72 -3.64
C GLU A 302 1.39 -23.16 -4.81
N VAL A 303 2.63 -22.72 -4.54
CA VAL A 303 3.55 -22.27 -5.58
C VAL A 303 4.09 -23.50 -6.30
N PRO A 304 3.87 -23.62 -7.62
CA PRO A 304 4.37 -24.73 -8.40
C PRO A 304 5.88 -24.65 -8.57
N LEU A 305 6.53 -25.82 -8.73
CA LEU A 305 7.94 -25.88 -9.09
C LEU A 305 8.13 -25.42 -10.54
N GLU A 306 8.87 -24.33 -10.74
CA GLU A 306 9.30 -23.88 -12.07
C GLU A 306 10.74 -24.34 -12.31
N ARG A 307 10.90 -25.32 -13.21
CA ARG A 307 12.21 -25.83 -13.61
C ARG A 307 12.88 -24.80 -14.51
N GLY A 308 14.15 -24.52 -14.28
CA GLY A 308 14.92 -23.58 -15.10
C GLY A 308 14.94 -22.15 -14.57
N LEU A 309 14.12 -21.81 -13.56
CA LEU A 309 14.03 -20.46 -13.01
C LEU A 309 15.40 -19.87 -12.64
N SER A 310 16.29 -20.66 -12.03
CA SER A 310 17.65 -20.19 -11.70
C SER A 310 18.49 -19.89 -12.95
N ALA A 311 18.37 -20.70 -14.00
CA ALA A 311 19.13 -20.49 -15.24
C ALA A 311 18.56 -19.32 -16.06
N GLU A 312 17.25 -19.10 -15.99
CA GLU A 312 16.57 -17.93 -16.56
C GLU A 312 17.02 -16.65 -15.85
N GLN A 313 17.16 -16.68 -14.53
CA GLN A 313 17.71 -15.57 -13.75
C GLN A 313 19.16 -15.25 -14.11
N ASP A 314 20.00 -16.26 -14.36
CA ASP A 314 21.40 -16.06 -14.77
C ASP A 314 21.54 -15.29 -16.11
N ILE A 315 20.49 -15.30 -16.94
CA ILE A 315 20.43 -14.55 -18.21
C ILE A 315 19.55 -13.29 -18.13
N GLY A 316 19.11 -12.91 -16.93
CA GLY A 316 18.36 -11.67 -16.67
C GLY A 316 16.84 -11.76 -16.87
N GLU A 317 16.28 -12.96 -17.04
CA GLU A 317 14.83 -13.14 -17.11
C GLU A 317 14.23 -13.13 -15.70
N PRO A 318 13.23 -12.25 -15.42
CA PRO A 318 12.69 -12.13 -14.08
C PRO A 318 11.77 -13.31 -13.72
N PRO A 319 11.62 -13.66 -12.42
CA PRO A 319 10.54 -14.53 -11.98
C PRO A 319 9.18 -14.04 -12.47
N GLY A 320 8.37 -14.94 -13.04
CA GLY A 320 7.08 -14.58 -13.65
C GLY A 320 7.19 -13.92 -15.04
N GLY A 321 8.41 -13.75 -15.57
CA GLY A 321 8.67 -13.21 -16.91
C GLY A 321 8.07 -14.07 -18.03
N ASN A 322 8.08 -15.39 -17.89
CA ASN A 322 7.31 -16.29 -18.74
C ASN A 322 5.83 -16.28 -18.35
N GLY A 323 5.00 -15.47 -19.02
CA GLY A 323 3.56 -15.37 -18.72
C GLY A 323 2.74 -16.67 -18.90
N ARG A 324 3.31 -17.70 -19.53
CA ARG A 324 2.69 -19.04 -19.64
C ARG A 324 3.28 -20.02 -18.63
N GLY A 325 4.27 -19.60 -17.86
CA GLY A 325 4.91 -20.37 -16.79
C GLY A 325 3.94 -20.65 -15.64
N PRO A 326 4.20 -21.72 -14.88
CA PRO A 326 3.34 -22.09 -13.76
C PRO A 326 3.34 -21.04 -12.64
N LEU A 327 4.46 -20.34 -12.39
CA LEU A 327 4.54 -19.27 -11.39
C LEU A 327 3.71 -18.04 -11.79
N ALA A 328 3.78 -17.63 -13.07
CA ALA A 328 2.97 -16.53 -13.59
C ALA A 328 1.46 -16.83 -13.50
N ARG A 329 1.04 -18.08 -13.80
CA ARG A 329 -0.36 -18.50 -13.62
C ARG A 329 -0.81 -18.46 -12.17
N PHE A 330 0.03 -18.90 -11.23
CA PHE A 330 -0.24 -18.80 -9.81
C PHE A 330 -0.45 -17.33 -9.40
N CYS A 331 0.45 -16.44 -9.80
CA CYS A 331 0.38 -15.02 -9.49
C CYS A 331 -0.86 -14.35 -10.11
N ALA A 332 -1.23 -14.71 -11.34
CA ALA A 332 -2.42 -14.19 -12.00
C ALA A 332 -3.70 -14.58 -11.24
N ALA A 333 -3.84 -15.86 -10.87
CA ALA A 333 -4.98 -16.35 -10.10
C ALA A 333 -5.05 -15.68 -8.71
N PHE A 334 -3.90 -15.46 -8.06
CA PHE A 334 -3.84 -14.72 -6.81
C PHE A 334 -4.36 -13.29 -6.95
N TRP A 335 -3.91 -12.55 -7.97
CA TRP A 335 -4.35 -11.18 -8.20
C TRP A 335 -5.84 -11.08 -8.54
N GLU A 336 -6.39 -12.03 -9.31
CA GLU A 336 -7.83 -12.11 -9.58
C GLU A 336 -8.63 -12.22 -8.27
N GLN A 337 -8.16 -13.00 -7.30
CA GLN A 337 -8.83 -13.16 -6.01
C GLN A 337 -8.67 -11.92 -5.11
N ALA A 338 -7.43 -11.44 -4.94
CA ALA A 338 -7.13 -10.32 -4.06
C ALA A 338 -7.86 -9.03 -4.48
N LEU A 339 -7.94 -8.77 -5.79
CA LEU A 339 -8.61 -7.58 -6.34
C LEU A 339 -10.14 -7.66 -6.25
N VAL A 340 -10.73 -8.86 -6.22
CA VAL A 340 -12.18 -9.05 -6.07
C VAL A 340 -12.63 -8.88 -4.61
N GLU A 341 -11.83 -9.36 -3.66
CA GLU A 341 -12.12 -9.24 -2.22
C GLU A 341 -12.20 -7.76 -1.78
N GLU A 342 -11.34 -6.89 -2.31
CA GLU A 342 -11.45 -5.44 -2.09
C GLU A 342 -12.65 -4.77 -2.80
N GLY A 343 -13.14 -5.38 -3.88
CA GLY A 343 -14.37 -4.94 -4.55
C GLY A 343 -15.59 -5.13 -3.64
N ALA A 344 -15.63 -6.23 -2.89
CA ALA A 344 -16.75 -6.63 -2.04
C ALA A 344 -16.76 -5.93 -0.67
N GLY A 345 -15.59 -5.65 -0.07
CA GLY A 345 -15.48 -4.97 1.23
C GLY A 345 -16.04 -3.53 1.25
N GLY A 346 -16.20 -2.91 0.08
CA GLY A 346 -16.83 -1.58 -0.06
C GLY A 346 -18.36 -1.57 -0.08
N SER A 347 -19.02 -2.74 -0.10
CA SER A 347 -20.47 -2.85 -0.32
C SER A 347 -21.28 -3.29 0.91
N VAL A 348 -20.65 -3.57 2.06
CA VAL A 348 -21.34 -4.16 3.22
C VAL A 348 -21.25 -3.26 4.45
N ALA A 349 -22.01 -2.17 4.45
CA ALA A 349 -22.39 -1.45 5.66
C ALA A 349 -23.71 -0.72 5.40
N GLY A 350 -24.80 -1.48 5.28
CA GLY A 350 -26.11 -0.92 4.96
C GLY A 350 -27.19 -1.98 4.95
N GLY A 351 -27.45 -2.59 6.10
CA GLY A 351 -28.68 -3.36 6.26
C GLY A 351 -28.64 -4.31 7.43
N THR A 352 -29.19 -3.88 8.56
CA THR A 352 -30.32 -4.56 9.24
C THR A 352 -30.67 -3.85 10.55
N PRO A 353 -31.88 -4.08 11.08
CA PRO A 353 -33.17 -3.61 10.60
C PRO A 353 -33.71 -2.40 11.39
#